data_AF-A0A2B8BDI7-F1
#
_entry.id   AF-A0A2B8BDI7-F1
#
_cell.length_a   1.000
_cell.length_b   1.000
_cell.length_c   1.000
_cell.angle_alpha   90.00
_cell.angle_beta   90.00
_cell.angle_gamma   90.00
#
_symmetry.space_group_name_H-M   'P 1'
#
loop_
_entity.id
_entity.type
_entity.pdbx_description
1 polymer ?
#
loop_
_entity_poly.entity_id
_entity_poly.type
_entity_poly.pdbx_seq_one_letter_code
_entity_poly.pdbx_strand_id
1 'polypeptide(L)'
;MDSLRIEATSCSPLIDFDPAAGLLRIEGESYPENSFDFYAPVFNWLEEYLKAPAPAVVLDIGLSYLNTSSIKCMIDVLEMLDGAHQKGQTMSVRWHYDSDNDRALDMAEEFAEDVSLPFEILAH
;
A
#
# COMPACT_ATOMS: atom_id res chain seq x y z
N MET A 1 -10.93 14.59 6.71
CA MET A 1 -11.05 13.84 5.45
C MET A 1 -11.97 12.66 5.69
N ASP A 2 -12.76 12.31 4.68
CA ASP A 2 -13.61 11.13 4.72
C ASP A 2 -12.80 9.87 4.38
N SER A 3 -13.27 8.71 4.83
CA SER A 3 -12.69 7.40 4.50
C SER A 3 -12.72 7.17 2.98
N LEU A 4 -11.66 6.57 2.44
CA LEU A 4 -11.64 6.12 1.04
C LEU A 4 -11.96 4.63 1.02
N ARG A 5 -12.96 4.23 0.23
CA ARG A 5 -13.28 2.81 0.04
C ARG A 5 -13.58 2.51 -1.42
N ILE A 6 -12.85 1.55 -1.97
CA ILE A 6 -13.00 1.02 -3.33
C ILE A 6 -13.11 -0.50 -3.20
N GLU A 7 -14.23 -1.07 -3.63
CA GLU A 7 -14.46 -2.51 -3.57
C GLU A 7 -13.57 -3.26 -4.56
N ALA A 8 -13.12 -4.46 -4.17
CA ALA A 8 -12.35 -5.33 -5.04
C ALA A 8 -13.15 -5.77 -6.27
N THR A 9 -12.46 -5.98 -7.38
CA THR A 9 -13.00 -6.65 -8.56
C THR A 9 -12.15 -7.87 -8.89
N SER A 10 -12.41 -8.52 -10.03
CA SER A 10 -11.56 -9.64 -10.48
C SER A 10 -10.12 -9.22 -10.76
N CYS A 11 -9.87 -7.96 -11.11
CA CYS A 11 -8.55 -7.48 -11.57
C CYS A 11 -8.04 -6.25 -10.83
N SER A 12 -8.78 -5.77 -9.83
CA SER A 12 -8.39 -4.64 -8.99
C SER A 12 -8.59 -4.98 -7.52
N PRO A 13 -7.66 -4.57 -6.65
CA PRO A 13 -7.73 -4.88 -5.23
C PRO A 13 -8.81 -4.06 -4.54
N LEU A 14 -9.20 -4.50 -3.34
CA LEU A 14 -9.86 -3.67 -2.35
C LEU A 14 -8.90 -2.55 -1.96
N ILE A 15 -9.42 -1.33 -1.80
CA ILE A 15 -8.73 -0.24 -1.10
C ILE A 15 -9.67 0.25 -0.01
N ASP A 16 -9.21 0.21 1.25
CA ASP A 16 -9.97 0.72 2.39
C ASP A 16 -9.05 1.57 3.28
N PHE A 17 -9.34 2.87 3.37
CA PHE A 17 -8.59 3.79 4.20
C PHE A 17 -9.45 4.35 5.33
N ASP A 18 -9.07 4.02 6.57
CA ASP A 18 -9.64 4.58 7.78
C ASP A 18 -8.73 5.68 8.35
N PRO A 19 -9.09 6.97 8.19
CA PRO A 19 -8.31 8.10 8.73
C PRO A 19 -8.29 8.20 10.24
N ALA A 20 -9.29 7.65 10.93
CA ALA A 20 -9.35 7.66 12.38
C ALA A 20 -8.39 6.61 12.96
N ALA A 21 -8.26 5.45 12.29
CA ALA A 21 -7.29 4.42 12.65
C ALA A 21 -5.88 4.66 12.06
N GLY A 22 -5.77 5.48 11.01
CA GLY A 22 -4.51 5.62 10.25
C GLY A 22 -4.16 4.33 9.52
N LEU A 23 -5.16 3.61 9.00
CA LEU A 23 -4.98 2.29 8.39
C LEU A 23 -5.35 2.34 6.91
N LEU A 24 -4.40 2.04 6.02
CA LEU A 24 -4.61 1.83 4.59
C LEU A 24 -4.55 0.33 4.30
N ARG A 25 -5.66 -0.29 3.94
CA ARG A 25 -5.70 -1.69 3.51
C ARG A 25 -5.77 -1.81 1.99
N ILE A 26 -4.93 -2.66 1.41
CA ILE A 26 -4.94 -3.02 -0.01
C ILE A 26 -4.92 -4.55 -0.14
N GLU A 27 -5.98 -5.16 -0.64
CA GLU A 27 -6.15 -6.62 -0.60
C GLU A 27 -6.66 -7.19 -1.94
N GLY A 28 -6.14 -8.35 -2.36
CA GLY A 28 -6.58 -9.09 -3.55
C GLY A 28 -5.51 -9.16 -4.64
N GLU A 29 -5.92 -8.96 -5.90
CA GLU A 29 -5.01 -8.96 -7.04
C GLU A 29 -5.07 -7.61 -7.77
N SER A 30 -3.94 -7.17 -8.33
CA SER A 30 -3.84 -5.85 -8.96
C SER A 30 -3.20 -5.92 -10.34
N TYR A 31 -4.08 -6.02 -11.34
CA TYR A 31 -3.75 -6.03 -12.75
C TYR A 31 -4.81 -5.33 -13.62
N PRO A 32 -5.27 -4.13 -13.25
CA PRO A 32 -6.22 -3.38 -14.06
C PRO A 32 -5.59 -2.96 -15.39
N GLU A 33 -6.44 -2.71 -16.40
CA GLU A 33 -6.00 -2.17 -17.70
C GLU A 33 -5.34 -0.80 -17.57
N ASN A 34 -5.77 0.01 -16.59
CA ASN A 34 -5.18 1.30 -16.26
C ASN A 34 -4.91 1.43 -14.75
N SER A 35 -3.73 0.98 -14.32
CA SER A 35 -3.30 1.05 -12.91
C SER A 35 -3.20 2.48 -12.39
N PHE A 36 -2.76 3.44 -13.22
CA PHE A 36 -2.60 4.83 -12.76
C PHE A 36 -3.94 5.47 -12.42
N ASP A 37 -4.96 5.32 -13.28
CA ASP A 37 -6.29 5.83 -12.99
C ASP A 37 -6.91 5.15 -11.76
N PHE A 38 -6.62 3.87 -11.55
CA PHE A 38 -7.10 3.12 -10.39
C PHE A 38 -6.47 3.59 -9.07
N TYR A 39 -5.15 3.84 -9.04
CA TYR A 39 -4.43 4.29 -7.84
C TYR A 39 -4.46 5.82 -7.64
N ALA A 40 -4.91 6.61 -8.63
CA ALA A 40 -5.04 8.07 -8.50
C ALA A 40 -5.81 8.54 -7.25
N PRO A 41 -6.95 7.92 -6.86
CA PRO A 41 -7.61 8.25 -5.61
C PRO A 41 -6.73 8.01 -4.39
N VAL A 42 -5.90 6.96 -4.38
CA VAL A 42 -4.98 6.64 -3.27
C VAL A 42 -3.90 7.71 -3.15
N PHE A 43 -3.27 8.08 -4.26
CA PHE A 43 -2.23 9.12 -4.28
C PHE A 43 -2.76 10.46 -3.77
N ASN A 44 -3.91 10.91 -4.30
CA ASN A 44 -4.53 12.15 -3.87
C ASN A 44 -4.88 12.13 -2.37
N TRP A 45 -5.35 10.97 -1.88
CA TRP A 45 -5.74 10.81 -0.50
C TRP A 45 -4.53 10.85 0.43
N LEU A 46 -3.47 10.11 0.11
CA LEU A 46 -2.21 10.13 0.86
C LEU A 46 -1.57 11.52 0.87
N GLU A 47 -1.55 12.22 -0.28
CA GLU A 47 -0.99 13.57 -0.37
C GLU A 47 -1.68 14.54 0.60
N GLU A 48 -3.01 14.49 0.68
CA GLU A 48 -3.79 15.35 1.57
C GLU A 48 -3.64 14.92 3.05
N TYR A 49 -3.64 13.62 3.35
CA TYR A 49 -3.55 13.14 4.72
C TYR A 49 -2.19 13.39 5.37
N LEU A 50 -1.11 13.25 4.61
CA LEU A 50 0.25 13.46 5.10
C LEU A 50 0.54 14.93 5.45
N LYS A 51 -0.35 15.87 5.09
CA LYS A 51 -0.32 17.28 5.53
C LYS A 51 -0.85 17.49 6.95
N ALA A 52 -1.53 16.51 7.54
CA ALA A 52 -2.06 16.60 8.91
C ALA A 52 -0.92 16.73 9.94
N PRO A 53 -1.18 17.32 11.13
CA PRO A 53 -0.18 17.38 12.19
C PRO A 53 0.06 15.98 12.77
N ALA A 54 1.30 15.47 12.62
CA ALA A 54 1.72 14.14 13.07
C ALA A 54 0.85 12.99 12.52
N PRO A 55 0.81 12.79 11.19
CA PRO A 55 0.05 11.71 10.60
C PRO A 55 0.69 10.37 10.99
N ALA A 56 -0.16 9.36 11.11
CA ALA A 56 0.27 7.98 11.28
C ALA A 56 -0.43 7.11 10.22
N VAL A 57 0.34 6.32 9.47
CA VAL A 57 -0.20 5.37 8.50
C VAL A 57 0.43 4.01 8.72
N VAL A 58 -0.43 3.01 8.87
CA VAL A 58 -0.09 1.60 8.69
C VAL A 58 -0.65 1.18 7.35
N LEU A 59 0.23 0.83 6.41
CA LEU A 59 -0.14 0.24 5.12
C LEU A 59 -0.18 -1.28 5.26
N ASP A 60 -1.38 -1.85 5.18
CA ASP A 60 -1.70 -3.26 5.35
C ASP A 60 -1.99 -3.87 3.97
N ILE A 61 -1.05 -4.67 3.46
CA ILE A 61 -1.05 -5.20 2.10
C ILE A 61 -1.31 -6.69 2.15
N GLY A 62 -2.30 -7.17 1.40
CA GLY A 62 -2.58 -8.58 1.17
C GLY A 62 -2.74 -8.84 -0.33
N LEU A 63 -1.66 -8.67 -1.09
CA LEU A 63 -1.67 -8.81 -2.55
C LEU A 63 -1.02 -10.12 -2.99
N SER A 64 -1.76 -10.95 -3.72
CA SER A 64 -1.26 -12.22 -4.28
C SER A 64 -0.60 -12.06 -5.64
N TYR A 65 -0.94 -10.99 -6.39
CA TYR A 65 -0.40 -10.71 -7.72
C TYR A 65 -0.45 -9.23 -8.07
N LEU A 66 0.62 -8.74 -8.70
CA LEU A 66 0.76 -7.40 -9.26
C LEU A 66 1.28 -7.50 -10.70
N ASN A 67 0.62 -6.83 -11.65
CA ASN A 67 1.22 -6.63 -12.98
C ASN A 67 2.25 -5.48 -12.97
N THR A 68 3.04 -5.35 -14.04
CA THR A 68 4.11 -4.35 -14.12
C THR A 68 3.65 -2.90 -13.89
N SER A 69 2.45 -2.52 -14.35
CA SER A 69 1.93 -1.17 -14.13
C SER A 69 1.52 -0.95 -12.67
N SER A 70 0.95 -1.96 -12.01
CA SER A 70 0.56 -1.87 -10.61
C SER A 70 1.74 -1.94 -9.65
N ILE A 71 2.82 -2.65 -10.01
CA ILE A 71 4.11 -2.59 -9.29
C ILE A 71 4.59 -1.15 -9.21
N LYS A 72 4.61 -0.42 -10.33
CA LYS A 72 5.02 1.00 -10.35
C LYS A 72 4.17 1.85 -9.42
N CYS A 73 2.84 1.70 -9.47
CA CYS A 73 1.96 2.43 -8.57
C CYS A 73 2.21 2.10 -7.10
N MET A 74 2.53 0.83 -6.78
CA MET A 74 2.85 0.44 -5.40
C MET A 74 4.17 1.04 -4.93
N ILE A 75 5.20 1.07 -5.79
CA ILE A 75 6.46 1.78 -5.51
C ILE A 75 6.19 3.24 -5.19
N ASP A 76 5.39 3.93 -6.03
CA ASP A 76 5.05 5.34 -5.79
C ASP A 76 4.34 5.54 -4.43
N VAL A 77 3.43 4.64 -4.05
CA VAL A 77 2.78 4.66 -2.72
C VAL A 77 3.80 4.48 -1.60
N LEU A 78 4.68 3.48 -1.71
CA LEU A 78 5.71 3.19 -0.72
C LEU A 78 6.70 4.35 -0.58
N GLU A 79 7.13 4.97 -1.67
CA GLU A 79 8.01 6.14 -1.67
C GLU A 79 7.36 7.35 -0.97
N MET A 80 6.05 7.58 -1.17
CA MET A 80 5.33 8.63 -0.46
C MET A 80 5.34 8.42 1.06
N LEU A 81 5.12 7.19 1.51
CA LEU A 81 5.15 6.83 2.93
C LEU A 81 6.57 6.85 3.49
N ASP A 82 7.57 6.39 2.73
CA ASP A 82 8.97 6.44 3.15
C ASP A 82 9.46 7.88 3.30
N GLY A 83 9.13 8.75 2.34
CA GLY A 83 9.43 10.18 2.42
C GLY A 83 8.77 10.87 3.61
N ALA A 84 7.60 10.41 4.05
CA ALA A 84 6.95 10.85 5.29
C ALA A 84 7.67 10.30 6.54
N HIS A 85 8.06 9.03 6.52
CA HIS A 85 8.85 8.39 7.58
C HIS A 85 10.16 9.12 7.84
N GLN A 86 10.92 9.41 6.78
CA GLN A 86 12.19 10.13 6.85
C GLN A 86 12.07 11.55 7.44
N LYS A 87 10.86 12.15 7.40
CA LYS A 87 10.54 13.44 8.05
C LYS A 87 10.14 13.28 9.52
N GLY A 88 10.21 12.07 10.07
CA GLY A 88 9.87 11.76 11.46
C GLY A 88 8.40 11.45 11.70
N GLN A 89 7.60 11.24 10.65
CA GLN A 89 6.20 10.82 10.80
C GLN A 89 6.11 9.31 11.03
N THR A 90 5.02 8.85 11.64
CA THR A 90 4.84 7.44 12.02
C THR A 90 4.25 6.64 10.86
N MET A 91 5.11 6.03 10.04
CA MET A 91 4.69 5.20 8.92
C MET A 91 5.18 3.77 9.13
N SER A 92 4.39 2.79 8.72
CA SER A 92 4.82 1.38 8.68
C SER A 92 4.05 0.61 7.61
N VAL A 93 4.62 -0.53 7.19
CA VAL A 93 4.00 -1.48 6.27
C VAL A 93 3.87 -2.84 6.95
N ARG A 94 2.74 -3.50 6.72
CA ARG A 94 2.51 -4.91 7.04
C ARG A 94 2.13 -5.60 5.73
N TRP A 95 2.95 -6.53 5.28
CA TRP A 95 2.72 -7.30 4.07
C TRP A 95 2.35 -8.73 4.42
N HIS A 96 1.09 -9.07 4.16
CA HIS A 96 0.54 -10.41 4.32
C HIS A 96 0.70 -11.20 3.02
N TYR A 97 1.23 -12.41 3.12
CA TYR A 97 1.36 -13.32 1.99
C TYR A 97 0.95 -14.75 2.37
N ASP A 98 0.51 -15.53 1.37
CA ASP A 98 0.25 -16.95 1.54
C ASP A 98 1.58 -17.72 1.55
N SER A 99 1.82 -18.53 2.59
CA SER A 99 3.05 -19.31 2.74
C SER A 99 3.34 -20.29 1.59
N ASP A 100 2.34 -20.66 0.80
CA ASP A 100 2.50 -21.49 -0.40
C ASP A 100 2.81 -20.66 -1.68
N ASN A 101 2.86 -19.33 -1.58
CA ASN A 101 3.12 -18.41 -2.69
C ASN A 101 4.48 -17.71 -2.54
N ASP A 102 5.55 -18.42 -2.90
CA ASP A 102 6.94 -17.92 -2.89
C ASP A 102 7.10 -16.61 -3.69
N ARG A 103 6.34 -16.42 -4.78
CA ARG A 103 6.43 -15.20 -5.59
C ARG A 103 5.92 -13.96 -4.85
N ALA A 104 4.89 -14.12 -4.03
CA ALA A 104 4.38 -13.02 -3.22
C ALA A 104 5.37 -12.65 -2.11
N LEU A 105 6.09 -13.64 -1.56
CA LEU A 105 7.18 -13.41 -0.62
C LEU A 105 8.34 -12.65 -1.28
N ASP A 106 8.86 -13.16 -2.41
CA ASP A 106 9.97 -12.51 -3.14
C ASP A 106 9.66 -11.04 -3.44
N MET A 107 8.43 -10.76 -3.91
CA MET A 107 7.98 -9.40 -4.20
C MET A 107 7.90 -8.52 -2.94
N ALA A 108 7.45 -9.07 -1.80
CA ALA A 108 7.42 -8.34 -0.54
C ALA A 108 8.84 -8.01 -0.04
N GLU A 109 9.78 -8.94 -0.20
CA GLU A 109 11.19 -8.75 0.14
C GLU A 109 11.84 -7.68 -0.75
N GLU A 110 11.60 -7.72 -2.06
CA GLU A 110 12.07 -6.68 -3.00
C GLU A 110 11.57 -5.28 -2.58
N PHE A 111 10.29 -5.12 -2.27
CA PHE A 111 9.77 -3.83 -1.80
C PHE A 111 10.35 -3.39 -0.45
N ALA A 112 10.60 -4.34 0.46
CA ALA A 112 11.13 -4.03 1.77
C ALA A 112 12.60 -3.55 1.70
N GLU A 113 13.37 -4.02 0.73
CA GLU A 113 14.77 -3.58 0.51
C GLU A 113 14.86 -2.12 0.01
N ASP A 114 13.83 -1.63 -0.67
CA ASP A 114 13.81 -0.29 -1.29
C ASP A 114 13.34 0.83 -0.34
N VAL A 115 12.84 0.51 0.86
CA VAL A 115 12.33 1.48 1.83
C VAL A 115 13.07 1.46 3.16
N SER A 116 13.02 2.57 3.88
CA SER A 116 13.59 2.73 5.22
C SER A 116 12.58 2.59 6.36
N LEU A 117 11.29 2.78 6.05
CA LEU A 117 10.19 2.66 6.99
C LEU A 117 10.05 1.22 7.54
N PRO A 118 9.57 1.03 8.78
CA PRO A 118 9.32 -0.30 9.34
C PRO A 118 8.41 -1.15 8.45
N PHE A 119 8.95 -2.26 7.94
CA PHE A 119 8.27 -3.16 7.02
C PHE A 119 8.23 -4.57 7.63
N GLU A 120 7.03 -5.06 7.93
CA GLU A 120 6.81 -6.40 8.48
C GLU A 120 6.22 -7.33 7.42
N ILE A 121 6.91 -8.42 7.11
CA ILE A 121 6.39 -9.48 6.23
C ILE A 121 5.79 -10.59 7.10
N LEU A 122 4.50 -10.86 6.90
CA LEU A 122 3.68 -11.73 7.74
C LEU A 122 3.12 -12.88 6.88
N ALA A 123 3.54 -14.11 7.17
CA ALA A 123 2.95 -15.30 6.56
C ALA A 123 1.56 -15.56 7.17
N HIS A 124 0.61 -15.94 6.31
CA HIS A 124 -0.69 -16.49 6.70
C HIS A 124 -0.76 -17.99 6.44
#